data_AF-A0A258HRY7-F1
#
_entry.id   AF-A0A258HRY7-F1
#
_cell.length_a   1.000
_cell.length_b   1.000
_cell.length_c   1.000
_cell.angle_alpha   90.00
_cell.angle_beta   90.00
_cell.angle_gamma   90.00
#
_symmetry.space_group_name_H-M   'P 1'
#
loop_
_entity.id
_entity.type
_entity.pdbx_description
1 polymer ?
#
loop_
_entity_poly.entity_id
_entity_poly.type
_entity_poly.pdbx_seq_one_letter_code
_entity_poly.pdbx_strand_id
1 'polypeptide(L)'
;MNDARADIIASMAEILTRVMEGPKGLCVTFTVEGAADRWLQFVDDQVNMASFADSQPDALVAELGPAVIISFQPRQHLTVTLAARDPETVAAWIHDYFVRGLDAGEGFRFDAAIEQL
;
A
#
# COMPACT_ATOMS: atom_id res chain seq x y z
N MET A 1 -3.57 -20.82 -12.60
CA MET A 1 -3.96 -20.66 -11.19
C MET A 1 -3.22 -19.42 -10.69
N ASN A 2 -3.83 -18.25 -10.87
CA ASN A 2 -3.30 -16.93 -10.48
C ASN A 2 -4.45 -16.05 -9.92
N ASP A 3 -5.46 -16.67 -9.32
CA ASP A 3 -6.71 -16.01 -8.94
C ASP A 3 -6.55 -15.22 -7.64
N ALA A 4 -5.74 -15.72 -6.69
CA ALA A 4 -5.58 -15.08 -5.37
C ALA A 4 -5.05 -13.63 -5.45
N ARG A 5 -4.02 -13.37 -6.26
CA ARG A 5 -3.49 -12.00 -6.45
C ARG A 5 -4.54 -11.07 -7.05
N ALA A 6 -5.25 -11.54 -8.07
CA ALA A 6 -6.28 -10.74 -8.74
C ALA A 6 -7.43 -10.41 -7.78
N ASP A 7 -7.85 -11.38 -6.96
CA ASP A 7 -8.92 -11.20 -5.97
C ASP A 7 -8.52 -10.20 -4.87
N ILE A 8 -7.28 -10.26 -4.38
CA ILE A 8 -6.75 -9.30 -3.38
C ILE A 8 -6.72 -7.89 -3.98
N ILE A 9 -6.18 -7.74 -5.19
CA ILE A 9 -6.10 -6.44 -5.87
C ILE A 9 -7.50 -5.87 -6.13
N ALA A 10 -8.44 -6.68 -6.61
CA ALA A 10 -9.81 -6.26 -6.83
C ALA A 10 -10.46 -5.77 -5.52
N SER A 11 -10.26 -6.52 -4.43
CA SER A 11 -10.77 -6.15 -3.10
C SER A 11 -10.18 -4.83 -2.59
N MET A 12 -8.86 -4.61 -2.76
CA MET A 12 -8.22 -3.34 -2.43
C MET A 12 -8.70 -2.19 -3.31
N ALA A 13 -8.88 -2.43 -4.61
CA ALA A 13 -9.34 -1.43 -5.58
C ALA A 13 -10.76 -0.95 -5.29
N GLU A 14 -11.67 -1.81 -4.84
CA GLU A 14 -13.01 -1.42 -4.39
C GLU A 14 -12.95 -0.46 -3.19
N ILE A 15 -12.05 -0.74 -2.24
CA ILE A 15 -11.85 0.10 -1.05
C ILE A 15 -11.22 1.43 -1.44
N LEU A 16 -10.19 1.41 -2.28
CA LEU A 16 -9.51 2.62 -2.77
C LEU A 16 -10.45 3.50 -3.59
N THR A 17 -11.33 2.91 -4.43
CA THR A 17 -12.36 3.67 -5.14
C THR A 17 -13.18 4.51 -4.18
N ARG A 18 -13.67 3.91 -3.08
CA ARG A 18 -14.46 4.62 -2.06
C ARG A 18 -13.68 5.73 -1.36
N VAL A 19 -12.38 5.54 -1.15
CA VAL A 19 -11.51 6.54 -0.51
C VAL A 19 -11.23 7.71 -1.45
N MET A 20 -10.90 7.40 -2.72
CA MET A 20 -10.52 8.39 -3.73
C MET A 20 -11.70 9.22 -4.23
N GLU A 21 -12.90 8.65 -4.29
CA GLU A 21 -14.15 9.37 -4.58
C GLU A 21 -14.74 10.08 -3.34
N GLY A 22 -14.20 9.77 -2.16
CA GLY A 22 -14.64 10.32 -0.88
C GLY A 22 -14.22 11.79 -0.67
N PRO A 23 -14.56 12.36 0.49
CA PRO A 23 -14.06 13.67 0.88
C PRO A 23 -12.53 13.65 0.98
N LYS A 24 -11.90 14.80 0.71
CA LYS A 24 -10.46 14.98 0.89
C LYS A 24 -10.04 14.64 2.33
N GLY A 25 -8.89 13.98 2.48
CA GLY A 25 -8.40 13.55 3.79
C GLY A 25 -9.04 12.26 4.33
N LEU A 26 -9.91 11.61 3.54
CA LEU A 26 -10.31 10.24 3.83
C LEU A 26 -9.10 9.32 3.64
N CYS A 27 -8.78 8.55 4.67
CA CYS A 27 -7.63 7.66 4.73
C CYS A 27 -8.09 6.22 4.85
N VAL A 28 -7.42 5.29 4.16
CA VAL A 28 -7.53 3.86 4.44
C VAL A 28 -6.22 3.33 4.99
N THR A 29 -6.30 2.56 6.07
CA THR A 29 -5.22 1.73 6.58
C THR A 29 -5.50 0.27 6.23
N PHE A 30 -4.61 -0.35 5.46
CA PHE A 30 -4.56 -1.78 5.22
C PHE A 30 -3.56 -2.43 6.18
N THR A 31 -3.94 -3.54 6.81
CA THR A 31 -3.07 -4.31 7.71
C THR A 31 -3.14 -5.78 7.38
N VAL A 32 -2.01 -6.49 7.34
CA VAL A 32 -2.00 -7.94 7.11
C VAL A 32 -2.61 -8.66 8.32
N GLU A 33 -3.56 -9.57 8.07
CA GLU A 33 -4.20 -10.35 9.14
C GLU A 33 -3.15 -11.12 9.96
N GLY A 34 -3.19 -10.96 11.29
CA GLY A 34 -2.24 -11.62 12.20
C GLY A 34 -0.83 -11.01 12.24
N ALA A 35 -0.56 -9.94 11.48
CA ALA A 35 0.72 -9.24 11.44
C ALA A 35 0.53 -7.71 11.53
N ALA A 36 0.27 -7.23 12.74
CA ALA A 36 -0.01 -5.81 13.01
C ALA A 36 1.16 -4.86 12.68
N ASP A 37 2.38 -5.38 12.53
CA ASP A 37 3.57 -4.64 12.11
C ASP A 37 3.66 -4.44 10.60
N ARG A 38 2.78 -5.10 9.82
CA ARG A 38 2.70 -4.99 8.36
C ARG A 38 1.45 -4.22 7.98
N TRP A 39 1.62 -2.91 7.82
CA TRP A 39 0.53 -2.01 7.52
C TRP A 39 0.94 -0.96 6.48
N LEU A 40 -0.08 -0.37 5.85
CA LEU A 40 0.05 0.71 4.88
C LEU A 40 -1.18 1.61 4.94
N GLN A 41 -0.96 2.91 4.84
CA GLN A 41 -2.00 3.95 4.80
C GLN A 41 -1.97 4.65 3.44
N PHE A 42 -3.14 4.90 2.87
CA PHE A 42 -3.31 5.71 1.66
C PHE A 42 -4.23 6.90 1.92
N VAL A 43 -3.76 8.10 1.57
CA VAL A 43 -4.52 9.36 1.64
C VAL A 43 -3.95 10.36 0.63
N ASP A 44 -4.82 11.08 -0.09
CA ASP A 44 -4.44 12.18 -1.01
C ASP A 44 -3.21 11.88 -1.90
N ASP A 45 -3.23 10.73 -2.60
CA ASP A 45 -2.16 10.21 -3.49
C ASP A 45 -0.85 9.79 -2.79
N GLN A 46 -0.79 9.87 -1.47
CA GLN A 46 0.34 9.46 -0.67
C GLN A 46 0.10 8.11 -0.03
N VAL A 47 1.19 7.35 0.08
CA VAL A 47 1.23 6.10 0.81
C VAL A 47 2.26 6.22 1.91
N ASN A 48 1.82 6.03 3.15
CA ASN A 48 2.69 5.87 4.32
C ASN A 48 2.63 4.43 4.79
N MET A 49 3.76 3.76 4.93
CA MET A 49 3.77 2.32 5.18
C MET A 49 4.86 1.91 6.16
N ALA A 50 4.64 0.79 6.84
CA ALA A 50 5.69 0.11 7.58
C ALA A 50 6.89 -0.17 6.67
N SER A 51 8.10 -0.11 7.22
CA SER A 51 9.30 -0.45 6.47
C SER A 51 10.27 -1.21 7.35
N PHE A 52 10.76 -2.36 6.85
CA PHE A 52 11.81 -3.14 7.51
C PHE A 52 13.19 -2.94 6.87
N ALA A 53 13.30 -2.07 5.86
CA ALA A 53 14.56 -1.79 5.19
C ALA A 53 15.52 -1.00 6.10
N ASP A 54 16.80 -1.37 6.06
CA ASP A 54 17.87 -0.67 6.78
C ASP A 54 18.43 0.53 5.99
N SER A 55 18.22 0.56 4.67
CA SER A 55 18.64 1.63 3.76
C SER A 55 17.51 2.03 2.82
N GLN A 56 17.65 3.20 2.18
CA GLN A 56 16.62 3.75 1.30
C GLN A 56 16.27 2.77 0.17
N PRO A 57 15.00 2.36 0.00
CA PRO A 57 14.61 1.27 -0.87
C PRO A 57 14.34 1.71 -2.32
N ASP A 58 15.19 2.56 -2.89
CA ASP A 58 14.96 3.18 -4.22
C ASP A 58 14.72 2.15 -5.33
N ALA A 59 15.51 1.07 -5.34
CA ALA A 59 15.37 0.00 -6.34
C ALA A 59 14.02 -0.70 -6.24
N LEU A 60 13.58 -1.04 -5.04
CA LEU A 60 12.27 -1.66 -4.83
C LEU A 60 11.15 -0.73 -5.27
N VAL A 61 11.19 0.54 -4.86
CA VAL A 61 10.16 1.53 -5.22
C VAL A 61 10.09 1.70 -6.74
N ALA A 62 11.23 1.81 -7.41
CA ALA A 62 11.29 1.94 -8.88
C ALA A 62 10.74 0.70 -9.62
N GLU A 63 10.93 -0.49 -9.07
CA GLU A 63 10.43 -1.75 -9.65
C GLU A 63 8.93 -1.96 -9.43
N LEU A 64 8.35 -1.41 -8.36
CA LEU A 64 6.91 -1.48 -8.09
C LEU A 64 6.10 -0.55 -9.01
N GLY A 65 6.73 0.52 -9.51
CA GLY A 65 6.11 1.47 -10.43
C GLY A 65 6.49 2.91 -10.13
N PRO A 66 5.91 3.88 -10.87
CA PRO A 66 6.26 5.28 -10.73
C PRO A 66 5.76 5.84 -9.38
N ALA A 67 6.70 6.01 -8.45
CA ALA A 67 6.49 6.64 -7.15
C ALA A 67 7.73 7.45 -6.76
N VAL A 68 7.53 8.48 -5.93
CA VAL A 68 8.60 9.33 -5.41
C VAL A 68 8.67 9.17 -3.90
N ILE A 69 9.84 8.80 -3.37
CA ILE A 69 10.07 8.73 -1.93
C ILE A 69 10.07 10.15 -1.36
N ILE A 70 9.19 10.40 -0.40
CA ILE A 70 9.04 11.69 0.31
C ILE A 70 9.76 11.64 1.67
N SER A 71 9.66 10.51 2.36
CA SER A 71 10.32 10.30 3.65
C SER A 71 10.70 8.83 3.80
N PHE A 72 11.84 8.58 4.43
CA PHE A 72 12.28 7.24 4.77
C PHE A 72 12.92 7.27 6.16
N GLN A 73 12.40 6.45 7.05
CA GLN A 73 12.98 6.16 8.36
C GLN A 73 13.31 4.67 8.42
N PRO A 74 14.60 4.29 8.49
CA PRO A 74 15.01 2.90 8.54
C PRO A 74 14.28 2.11 9.62
N ARG A 75 13.81 0.92 9.26
CA ARG A 75 13.07 0.00 10.15
C ARG A 75 11.83 0.59 10.84
N GLN A 76 11.30 1.69 10.32
CA GLN A 76 10.13 2.37 10.89
C GLN A 76 9.07 2.57 9.83
N HIS A 77 9.26 3.54 8.92
CA HIS A 77 8.27 3.84 7.90
C HIS A 77 8.89 4.38 6.61
N LEU A 78 8.17 4.18 5.52
CA LEU A 78 8.44 4.73 4.20
C LEU A 78 7.21 5.51 3.76
N THR A 79 7.41 6.72 3.24
CA THR A 79 6.33 7.53 2.66
C THR A 79 6.67 7.83 1.21
N VAL A 80 5.75 7.53 0.30
CA VAL A 80 5.87 7.82 -1.12
C VAL A 80 4.65 8.58 -1.63
N THR A 81 4.84 9.34 -2.70
CA THR A 81 3.74 9.82 -3.54
C THR A 81 3.65 8.94 -4.78
N LEU A 82 2.47 8.43 -5.08
CA LEU A 82 2.24 7.64 -6.29
C LEU A 82 1.96 8.56 -7.48
N ALA A 83 2.45 8.20 -8.66
CA ALA A 83 2.08 8.91 -9.90
C ALA A 83 0.72 8.45 -10.44
N ALA A 84 0.31 7.21 -10.13
CA ALA A 84 -0.97 6.65 -10.52
C ALA A 84 -2.13 7.26 -9.71
N ARG A 85 -3.30 7.39 -10.35
CA ARG A 85 -4.52 7.96 -9.76
C ARG A 85 -5.75 7.08 -9.96
N ASP A 86 -5.61 5.92 -10.58
CA ASP A 86 -6.68 4.93 -10.67
C ASP A 86 -6.56 3.90 -9.54
N PRO A 87 -7.69 3.45 -8.95
CA PRO A 87 -7.69 2.52 -7.83
C PRO A 87 -7.00 1.19 -8.11
N GLU A 88 -7.11 0.64 -9.33
CA GLU A 88 -6.51 -0.66 -9.69
C GLU A 88 -4.99 -0.61 -9.72
N THR A 89 -4.40 0.42 -10.33
CA THR A 89 -2.94 0.59 -10.35
C THR A 89 -2.39 0.87 -8.96
N VAL A 90 -3.09 1.66 -8.14
CA VAL A 90 -2.72 1.89 -6.74
C VAL A 90 -2.82 0.59 -5.93
N ALA A 91 -3.89 -0.18 -6.09
CA ALA A 91 -4.06 -1.48 -5.45
C ALA A 91 -2.96 -2.47 -5.82
N ALA A 92 -2.60 -2.56 -7.10
CA ALA A 92 -1.52 -3.41 -7.58
C ALA A 92 -0.17 -3.02 -6.97
N TRP A 93 0.13 -1.71 -6.91
CA TRP A 93 1.33 -1.21 -6.27
C TRP A 93 1.38 -1.56 -4.77
N ILE A 94 0.28 -1.36 -4.05
CA ILE A 94 0.15 -1.67 -2.62
C ILE A 94 0.32 -3.17 -2.38
N HIS A 95 -0.35 -4.02 -3.17
CA HIS A 95 -0.21 -5.48 -3.10
C HIS A 95 1.26 -5.89 -3.26
N ASP A 96 1.92 -5.42 -4.32
CA ASP A 96 3.28 -5.84 -4.63
C ASP A 96 4.27 -5.32 -3.55
N TYR A 97 3.99 -4.17 -2.91
CA TYR A 97 4.72 -3.72 -1.73
C TYR A 97 4.52 -4.64 -0.52
N PHE A 98 3.28 -5.08 -0.23
CA PHE A 98 3.03 -6.04 0.86
C PHE A 98 3.81 -7.34 0.65
N VAL A 99 3.80 -7.88 -0.57
CA VAL A 99 4.51 -9.12 -0.89
C VAL A 99 6.03 -8.94 -0.79
N ARG A 100 6.57 -7.89 -1.40
CA ARG A 100 8.03 -7.76 -1.61
C ARG A 100 8.73 -6.92 -0.55
N GLY A 101 8.08 -5.87 -0.07
CA GLY A 101 8.60 -4.95 0.95
C GLY A 101 8.34 -5.41 2.37
N LEU A 102 7.21 -6.09 2.60
CA LEU A 102 6.78 -6.54 3.93
C LEU A 102 6.75 -8.07 4.11
N ASP A 103 7.12 -8.82 3.08
CA ASP A 103 7.15 -10.30 3.10
C ASP A 103 5.81 -10.89 3.61
N ALA A 104 4.69 -10.36 3.11
CA ALA A 104 3.35 -10.82 3.48
C ALA A 104 2.99 -12.19 2.85
N GLY A 105 3.69 -12.56 1.77
CA GLY A 105 3.39 -13.72 0.93
C GLY A 105 2.24 -13.48 -0.06
N GLU A 106 2.22 -14.18 -1.19
CA GLU A 106 1.29 -13.96 -2.33
C GLU A 106 -0.21 -14.15 -2.02
N GLY A 107 -0.54 -14.83 -0.92
CA GLY A 107 -1.91 -15.16 -0.53
C GLY A 107 -2.34 -14.52 0.78
N PHE A 108 -1.71 -13.41 1.16
CA PHE A 108 -2.02 -12.73 2.40
C PHE A 108 -3.48 -12.28 2.45
N ARG A 109 -4.01 -12.18 3.67
CA ARG A 109 -5.30 -11.55 3.93
C ARG A 109 -5.05 -10.21 4.62
N PHE A 110 -6.01 -9.31 4.50
CA PHE A 110 -5.87 -7.98 5.04
C PHE A 110 -7.17 -7.51 5.69
N ASP A 111 -7.02 -6.72 6.74
CA ASP A 111 -8.06 -5.86 7.28
C ASP A 111 -7.91 -4.45 6.69
N ALA A 112 -9.04 -3.75 6.53
CA ALA A 112 -9.06 -2.36 6.08
C ALA A 112 -9.89 -1.50 7.04
N ALA A 113 -9.29 -0.41 7.53
CA ALA A 113 -9.95 0.61 8.33
C ALA A 113 -9.97 1.94 7.57
N ILE A 114 -11.13 2.58 7.47
CA ILE A 114 -11.29 3.88 6.80
C ILE A 114 -11.63 4.93 7.86
N GLU A 115 -10.91 6.05 7.84
CA GLU A 115 -11.09 7.16 8.79
C GLU A 115 -10.91 8.52 8.12
N GLN A 116 -11.52 9.56 8.70
CA GLN A 116 -11.32 10.94 8.26
C GLN A 116 -10.21 11.57 9.10
N LEU A 117 -9.14 12.03 8.43
CA LEU A 117 -8.02 12.75 9.05
C LEU A 117 -8.30 14.26 9.17
#